data_AF-A0A1Q8XFN8-F1
#
_entry.id   AF-A0A1Q8XFN8-F1
#
_cell.length_a   1.000
_cell.length_b   1.000
_cell.length_c   1.000
_cell.angle_alpha   90.00
_cell.angle_beta   90.00
_cell.angle_gamma   90.00
#
_symmetry.space_group_name_H-M   'P 1'
#
loop_
_entity.id
_entity.type
_entity.pdbx_description
1 polymer ?
#
loop_
_entity_poly.entity_id
_entity_poly.type
_entity_poly.pdbx_seq_one_letter_code
_entity_poly.pdbx_strand_id
1 'polypeptide(L)'
;MLRVASDLQGALEVAGLLRERVEAGWRPGEICSALDEDLPEPVGHLSRLVAWRLRHKVDPALAPAALVAAGEGQVEVARRAVRVVEPPRTREQELAERAWDQVRREHPDVGRARQMSLAGELVEQWRQAEVEVGEVAS
;
A
#
# COMPACT_ATOMS: atom_id res chain seq x y z
N MET A 1 32.77 1.21 -35.63
CA MET A 1 31.65 2.14 -35.37
C MET A 1 30.36 1.52 -35.90
N LEU A 2 29.58 0.83 -35.06
CA LEU A 2 28.25 0.34 -35.43
C LEU A 2 27.28 1.52 -35.37
N ARG A 3 26.95 2.10 -36.53
CA ARG A 3 25.82 3.04 -36.63
C ARG A 3 24.54 2.20 -36.54
N VAL A 4 23.89 2.27 -35.39
CA VAL A 4 22.56 1.70 -35.19
C VAL A 4 21.57 2.55 -35.97
N ALA A 5 20.96 1.99 -37.02
CA ALA A 5 19.96 2.67 -37.81
C ALA A 5 18.58 2.52 -37.12
N SER A 6 18.06 3.62 -36.60
CA SER A 6 16.65 3.72 -36.21
C SER A 6 15.84 4.01 -37.47
N ASP A 7 14.93 3.11 -37.84
CA ASP A 7 13.98 3.34 -38.92
C ASP A 7 12.85 4.28 -38.44
N LEU A 8 12.43 5.22 -39.29
CA LEU A 8 11.37 6.19 -38.99
C LEU A 8 10.07 5.48 -38.57
N GLN A 9 9.74 4.38 -39.25
CA GLN A 9 8.57 3.58 -38.92
C GLN A 9 8.67 2.98 -37.51
N GLY A 10 9.83 2.47 -37.14
CA GLY A 10 10.08 1.92 -35.81
C GLY A 10 10.04 3.01 -34.72
N ALA A 11 10.49 4.22 -35.02
CA ALA A 11 10.39 5.34 -34.08
C ALA A 11 8.94 5.75 -33.81
N LEU A 12 8.09 5.77 -34.84
CA LEU A 12 6.66 6.04 -34.70
C LEU A 12 5.94 4.96 -33.90
N GLU A 13 6.28 3.69 -34.13
CA GLU A 13 5.74 2.57 -33.36
C GLU A 13 6.08 2.69 -31.86
N VAL A 14 7.35 2.98 -31.55
CA VAL A 14 7.80 3.20 -30.16
C VAL A 14 7.08 4.39 -29.53
N ALA A 15 6.90 5.49 -30.27
CA ALA A 15 6.17 6.66 -29.78
C ALA A 15 4.71 6.35 -29.43
N GLY A 16 4.03 5.54 -30.24
CA GLY A 16 2.67 5.06 -29.96
C GLY A 16 2.61 4.23 -28.68
N LEU A 17 3.52 3.27 -28.52
CA LEU A 17 3.61 2.45 -27.32
C LEU A 17 3.90 3.31 -26.08
N LEU A 18 4.84 4.24 -26.14
CA LEU A 18 5.15 5.14 -25.03
C LEU A 18 3.94 5.97 -24.60
N ARG A 19 3.17 6.50 -25.56
CA ARG A 19 1.92 7.22 -25.27
C ARG A 19 0.93 6.34 -24.50
N GLU A 20 0.68 5.12 -24.98
CA GLU A 20 -0.23 4.19 -24.30
C GLU A 20 0.20 3.90 -22.85
N ARG A 21 1.50 3.74 -22.60
CA ARG A 21 2.02 3.45 -21.25
C ARG A 21 1.87 4.66 -20.33
N VAL A 22 2.17 5.86 -20.83
CA VAL A 22 2.00 7.10 -20.05
C VAL A 22 0.52 7.35 -19.75
N GLU A 23 -0.38 7.13 -20.71
CA GLU A 23 -1.83 7.24 -20.52
C GLU A 23 -2.35 6.21 -19.50
N ALA A 24 -1.75 5.02 -19.45
CA ALA A 24 -2.03 4.02 -18.42
C ALA A 24 -1.44 4.34 -17.03
N GLY A 25 -0.64 5.42 -16.91
CA GLY A 25 -0.13 5.91 -15.64
C GLY A 25 1.31 5.50 -15.32
N TRP A 26 2.06 4.96 -16.28
CA TRP A 26 3.50 4.75 -16.14
C TRP A 26 4.24 6.09 -16.16
N ARG A 27 5.17 6.29 -15.22
CA ARG A 27 6.04 7.48 -15.21
C ARG A 27 7.22 7.27 -16.17
N PRO A 28 7.70 8.31 -16.86
CA PRO A 28 8.84 8.20 -17.76
C PRO A 28 10.09 7.57 -17.13
N GLY A 29 10.37 7.87 -15.84
CA GLY A 29 11.49 7.28 -15.11
C GLY A 29 11.35 5.77 -14.89
N GLU A 30 10.14 5.28 -14.63
CA GLU A 30 9.84 3.85 -14.45
C GLU A 30 9.96 3.10 -15.77
N ILE A 31 9.50 3.72 -16.86
CA ILE A 31 9.69 3.20 -18.22
C ILE A 31 11.18 3.08 -18.52
N CYS A 32 11.97 4.12 -18.28
CA CYS A 32 13.41 4.08 -18.49
C CYS A 32 14.07 2.96 -17.67
N SER A 33 13.77 2.84 -16.38
CA SER A 33 14.31 1.77 -15.53
C SER A 33 13.93 0.37 -16.00
N ALA A 34 12.70 0.16 -16.50
CA ALA A 34 12.28 -1.13 -17.05
C ALA A 34 12.96 -1.44 -18.41
N LEU A 35 13.35 -0.40 -19.16
CA LEU A 35 14.07 -0.53 -20.43
C LEU A 35 15.58 -0.72 -20.26
N ASP A 36 16.14 -0.31 -19.11
CA ASP A 36 17.58 -0.24 -18.81
C ASP A 36 18.23 -1.60 -18.45
N GLU A 37 17.48 -2.71 -18.53
CA GLU A 37 18.09 -4.04 -18.40
C GLU A 37 19.02 -4.35 -19.58
N ASP A 38 20.19 -4.91 -19.25
CA ASP A 38 21.36 -5.12 -20.12
C ASP A 38 20.99 -5.57 -21.55
N LEU A 39 21.64 -4.94 -22.53
CA LEU A 39 21.44 -5.17 -23.96
C LEU A 39 22.20 -6.43 -24.42
N PRO A 40 21.53 -7.48 -24.93
CA PRO A 40 22.24 -8.55 -25.61
C PRO A 40 22.56 -8.13 -27.04
N GLU A 41 23.87 -8.07 -27.37
CA GLU A 41 24.47 -8.03 -28.71
C GLU A 41 23.94 -6.98 -29.73
N PRO A 42 24.61 -6.76 -30.88
CA PRO A 42 24.21 -5.71 -31.82
C PRO A 42 22.87 -6.04 -32.48
N VAL A 43 21.77 -5.49 -31.96
CA VAL A 43 20.45 -5.58 -32.58
C VAL A 43 20.41 -4.71 -33.84
N GLY A 44 20.08 -5.31 -34.99
CA GLY A 44 20.07 -4.63 -36.30
C GLY A 44 19.19 -3.36 -36.34
N HIS A 45 18.20 -3.24 -35.46
CA HIS A 45 17.34 -2.07 -35.30
C HIS A 45 16.92 -1.84 -33.84
N LEU A 46 17.37 -0.74 -33.24
CA LEU A 46 17.08 -0.39 -31.83
C LEU A 46 15.58 -0.24 -31.55
N SER A 47 14.83 0.34 -32.48
CA SER A 47 13.39 0.58 -32.32
C SER A 47 12.61 -0.71 -32.14
N ARG A 48 13.03 -1.78 -32.82
CA ARG A 48 12.41 -3.11 -32.69
C ARG A 48 12.64 -3.71 -31.30
N LEU A 49 13.85 -3.52 -30.75
CA LEU A 49 14.15 -3.97 -29.40
C LEU A 49 13.37 -3.17 -28.34
N VAL A 50 13.32 -1.84 -28.49
CA VAL A 50 12.56 -0.97 -27.58
C VAL A 50 11.07 -1.31 -27.63
N ALA A 51 10.50 -1.51 -28.82
CA ALA A 51 9.12 -1.94 -28.98
C ALA A 51 8.86 -3.31 -28.32
N TRP A 52 9.78 -4.27 -28.49
CA TRP A 52 9.68 -5.56 -27.81
C TRP A 52 9.68 -5.41 -26.29
N ARG A 53 10.59 -4.60 -25.72
CA ARG A 53 10.66 -4.37 -24.26
C ARG A 53 9.42 -3.65 -23.74
N LEU A 54 8.91 -2.64 -24.43
CA LEU A 54 7.67 -1.97 -24.04
C LEU A 54 6.46 -2.90 -24.02
N ARG A 55 6.40 -3.89 -24.92
CA ARG A 55 5.31 -4.88 -24.96
C ARG A 55 5.40 -5.93 -23.85
N HIS A 56 6.62 -6.33 -23.46
CA HIS A 56 6.81 -7.47 -22.56
C HIS A 56 7.17 -7.07 -21.13
N LYS A 57 7.70 -5.87 -20.90
CA LYS A 57 8.15 -5.39 -19.58
C LYS A 57 7.31 -4.25 -19.02
N VAL A 58 6.63 -3.52 -19.90
CA VAL A 58 5.86 -2.32 -19.52
C VAL A 58 4.40 -2.55 -19.90
N ASP A 59 3.76 -3.45 -19.17
CA ASP A 59 2.35 -3.79 -19.34
C ASP A 59 1.47 -2.62 -18.83
N PRO A 60 0.64 -2.00 -19.69
CA PRO A 60 -0.29 -0.95 -19.28
C PRO A 60 -1.21 -1.34 -18.11
N ALA A 61 -1.61 -2.61 -18.01
CA ALA A 61 -2.50 -3.09 -16.95
C ALA A 61 -1.80 -3.18 -15.58
N LEU A 62 -0.47 -3.24 -15.58
CA LEU A 62 0.36 -3.33 -14.37
C LEU A 62 1.04 -1.99 -14.03
N ALA A 63 0.53 -0.89 -14.58
CA ALA A 63 1.07 0.44 -14.27
C ALA A 63 1.05 0.68 -12.75
N PRO A 64 2.17 1.12 -12.14
CA PRO A 64 2.24 1.34 -10.69
C PRO A 64 1.13 2.27 -10.18
N ALA A 65 0.79 3.31 -10.93
CA ALA A 65 -0.32 4.21 -10.60
C ALA A 65 -1.69 3.50 -10.63
N ALA A 66 -1.93 2.60 -11.60
CA ALA A 66 -3.15 1.81 -11.67
C ALA A 66 -3.25 0.80 -10.51
N LEU A 67 -2.13 0.19 -10.11
CA LEU A 67 -2.05 -0.70 -8.95
C LEU A 67 -2.30 0.05 -7.63
N VAL A 68 -1.76 1.25 -7.48
CA VAL A 68 -2.03 2.12 -6.32
C VAL A 68 -3.50 2.53 -6.27
N ALA A 69 -4.08 2.97 -7.39
CA ALA A 69 -5.50 3.34 -7.45
C ALA A 69 -6.44 2.15 -7.17
N ALA A 70 -6.11 0.95 -7.65
CA ALA A 70 -6.84 -0.27 -7.34
C ALA A 70 -6.73 -0.64 -5.85
N GLY A 71 -5.55 -0.49 -5.25
CA GLY A 71 -5.31 -0.70 -3.82
C GLY A 71 -6.06 0.31 -2.95
N GLU A 72 -6.04 1.59 -3.31
CA GLU A 72 -6.79 2.64 -2.60
C GLU A 72 -8.31 2.42 -2.71
N GLY A 73 -8.81 2.00 -3.88
CA GLY A 73 -10.20 1.60 -4.05
C GLY A 73 -10.61 0.41 -3.17
N GLN A 74 -9.72 -0.58 -3.02
CA GLN A 74 -9.96 -1.71 -2.12
C GLN A 74 -9.93 -1.32 -0.64
N VAL A 75 -9.04 -0.39 -0.25
CA VAL A 75 -9.00 0.15 1.12
C VAL A 75 -10.26 0.98 1.43
N GLU A 76 -10.78 1.75 0.47
CA GLU A 76 -12.02 2.51 0.66
C GLU A 76 -13.24 1.58 0.70
N VAL A 77 -13.29 0.54 -0.14
CA VAL A 77 -14.32 -0.51 -0.07
C VAL A 77 -14.25 -1.26 1.26
N ALA A 78 -13.05 -1.61 1.73
CA ALA A 78 -12.84 -2.25 3.03
C ALA A 78 -13.24 -1.32 4.18
N ARG A 79 -12.87 -0.03 4.14
CA ARG A 79 -13.31 0.97 5.13
C ARG A 79 -14.81 1.15 5.13
N ARG A 80 -15.45 1.18 3.96
CA ARG A 80 -16.91 1.25 3.83
C ARG A 80 -17.59 -0.02 4.34
N ALA A 81 -17.01 -1.20 4.09
CA ALA A 81 -17.50 -2.47 4.61
C ALA A 81 -17.37 -2.54 6.14
N VAL A 82 -16.24 -2.09 6.72
CA VAL A 82 -16.04 -1.97 8.18
C VAL A 82 -17.00 -0.94 8.80
N ARG A 83 -17.34 0.13 8.09
CA ARG A 83 -18.32 1.13 8.56
C ARG A 83 -19.77 0.63 8.53
N VAL A 84 -20.07 -0.33 7.65
CA VAL A 84 -21.40 -0.97 7.53
C VAL A 84 -21.53 -2.16 8.48
N VAL A 85 -20.42 -2.75 8.90
CA VAL A 85 -20.35 -3.82 9.89
C VAL A 85 -19.37 -3.37 10.99
N GLU A 86 -19.79 -2.44 11.85
CA GLU A 86 -19.19 -2.40 13.20
C GLU A 86 -19.73 -3.65 13.92
N PRO A 87 -18.92 -4.71 14.14
CA PRO A 87 -19.34 -5.74 15.07
C PRO A 87 -19.57 -5.08 16.44
N PRO A 88 -20.52 -5.58 17.25
CA PRO A 88 -20.68 -5.07 18.61
C PRO A 88 -19.32 -5.16 19.31
N ARG A 89 -18.84 -4.04 19.86
CA ARG A 89 -17.55 -4.01 20.55
C ARG A 89 -17.58 -5.05 21.67
N THR A 90 -16.52 -5.83 21.76
CA THR A 90 -16.42 -6.78 22.87
C THR A 90 -16.24 -5.98 24.17
N ARG A 91 -16.74 -6.52 25.30
CA ARG A 91 -16.56 -5.91 26.63
C ARG A 91 -15.10 -5.55 26.92
N GLU A 92 -14.18 -6.36 26.41
CA GLU A 92 -12.73 -6.12 26.51
C GLU A 92 -12.26 -4.88 25.72
N GLN A 93 -12.82 -4.62 24.54
CA GLN A 93 -12.53 -3.40 23.76
C GLN A 93 -13.08 -2.16 24.48
N GLU A 94 -14.26 -2.25 25.09
CA GLU A 94 -14.84 -1.13 25.85
C GLU A 94 -14.01 -0.80 27.11
N LEU A 95 -13.53 -1.82 27.83
CA LEU A 95 -12.62 -1.63 28.97
C LEU A 95 -11.30 -1.02 28.52
N ALA A 96 -10.73 -1.48 27.40
CA ALA A 96 -9.49 -0.94 26.84
C ALA A 96 -9.63 0.53 26.41
N GLU A 97 -10.72 0.90 25.75
CA GLU A 97 -11.01 2.28 25.37
C GLU A 97 -11.16 3.18 26.60
N ARG A 98 -11.91 2.73 27.63
CA ARG A 98 -12.08 3.46 28.89
C ARG A 98 -10.76 3.67 29.64
N ALA A 99 -9.94 2.62 29.73
CA ALA A 99 -8.65 2.69 30.40
C ALA A 99 -7.69 3.65 29.67
N TRP A 100 -7.71 3.60 28.34
CA TRP A 100 -6.91 4.50 27.51
C TRP A 100 -7.30 5.97 27.69
N ASP A 101 -8.60 6.27 27.69
CA ASP A 101 -9.12 7.62 27.90
C ASP A 101 -8.81 8.14 29.31
N GLN A 102 -8.89 7.28 30.33
CA GLN A 102 -8.56 7.64 31.70
C GLN A 102 -7.06 7.97 31.85
N VAL A 103 -6.17 7.11 31.37
CA VAL A 103 -4.72 7.32 31.46
C VAL A 103 -4.28 8.57 30.71
N ARG A 104 -4.89 8.89 29.56
CA ARG A 104 -4.58 10.14 28.82
C ARG A 104 -4.99 11.40 29.59
N ARG A 105 -6.04 11.33 30.41
CA ARG A 105 -6.52 12.47 31.22
C ARG A 105 -5.68 12.63 32.49
N GLU A 106 -5.32 11.53 33.13
CA GLU A 106 -4.62 11.52 34.42
C GLU A 106 -3.10 11.66 34.27
N HIS A 107 -2.54 11.17 33.15
CA HIS A 107 -1.11 11.18 32.89
C HIS A 107 -0.78 11.78 31.51
N PRO A 108 -1.14 13.06 31.24
CA PRO A 108 -0.84 13.71 29.96
C PRO A 108 0.65 13.97 29.75
N ASP A 109 1.43 13.98 30.83
CA ASP A 109 2.86 14.27 30.90
C ASP A 109 3.76 13.06 30.61
N VAL A 110 3.22 11.83 30.68
CA VAL A 110 4.01 10.63 30.43
C VAL A 110 4.03 10.29 28.93
N GLY A 111 5.17 9.77 28.46
CA GLY A 111 5.33 9.38 27.07
C GLY A 111 4.33 8.31 26.64
N ARG A 112 3.98 8.31 25.34
CA ARG A 112 2.93 7.43 24.77
C ARG A 112 3.13 5.94 25.07
N ALA A 113 4.36 5.45 25.07
CA ALA A 113 4.66 4.06 25.44
C ALA A 113 4.29 3.75 26.89
N ARG A 114 4.54 4.69 27.81
CA ARG A 114 4.17 4.55 29.22
C ARG A 114 2.66 4.63 29.42
N GLN A 115 1.97 5.50 28.68
CA GLN A 115 0.50 5.54 28.68
C GLN A 115 -0.10 4.20 28.26
N MET A 116 0.51 3.52 27.26
CA MET A 116 0.01 2.22 26.79
C MET A 116 0.17 1.13 27.86
N SER A 117 1.30 1.11 28.57
CA SER A 117 1.52 0.17 29.68
C SER A 117 0.51 0.41 30.81
N LEU A 118 0.31 1.67 31.23
CA LEU A 118 -0.64 2.02 32.29
C LEU A 118 -2.08 1.66 31.92
N ALA A 119 -2.49 1.86 30.66
CA ALA A 119 -3.82 1.47 30.20
C ALA A 119 -4.01 -0.05 30.21
N GLY A 120 -2.97 -0.81 29.82
CA GLY A 120 -2.99 -2.28 29.91
C GLY A 120 -3.09 -2.79 31.35
N GLU A 121 -2.33 -2.19 32.27
CA GLU A 121 -2.40 -2.49 33.71
C GLU A 121 -3.79 -2.19 34.30
N LEU A 122 -4.44 -1.10 33.86
CA LEU A 122 -5.77 -0.71 34.32
C LEU A 122 -6.86 -1.66 33.82
N VAL A 123 -6.77 -2.12 32.57
CA VAL A 123 -7.67 -3.16 32.03
C VAL A 123 -7.54 -4.47 32.79
N GLU A 124 -6.31 -4.89 33.11
CA GLU A 124 -6.07 -6.11 33.88
C GLU A 124 -6.65 -6.00 35.30
N GLN A 125 -6.47 -4.86 35.97
CA GLN A 125 -7.05 -4.60 37.30
C GLN A 125 -8.58 -4.68 37.27
N TRP A 126 -9.22 -4.08 36.26
CA TRP A 126 -10.67 -4.14 36.11
C TRP A 126 -11.16 -5.55 35.78
N ARG A 127 -10.42 -6.31 34.96
CA ARG A 127 -10.73 -7.72 34.68
C ARG A 127 -10.69 -8.56 35.96
N GLN A 128 -9.67 -8.38 36.79
CA GLN A 128 -9.52 -9.10 38.04
C GLN A 128 -10.62 -8.75 39.05
N ALA A 129 -10.95 -7.46 39.17
CA ALA A 129 -12.07 -7.02 40.02
C ALA A 129 -13.42 -7.58 39.56
N GLU A 130 -13.66 -7.71 38.25
CA GLU A 130 -14.89 -8.33 37.72
C GLU A 130 -14.97 -9.84 38.02
N VAL A 131 -13.83 -10.55 37.98
CA VAL A 131 -13.76 -11.98 38.32
C VAL A 131 -14.00 -12.19 39.82
N GLU A 132 -13.37 -11.39 40.68
CA GLU A 132 -13.57 -11.48 42.12
C GLU A 132 -15.03 -11.20 42.51
N VAL A 133 -15.67 -10.16 41.95
CA VAL A 133 -17.07 -9.82 42.22
C VAL A 133 -18.05 -10.91 41.75
N GLY A 134 -17.72 -11.64 40.67
CA GLY A 134 -18.50 -12.78 40.20
C GLY A 134 -18.40 -14.02 41.10
N GLU A 135 -17.25 -14.22 41.75
CA GLU A 135 -17.00 -15.36 42.64
C GLU A 135 -17.63 -15.20 44.02
N VAL A 136 -17.76 -13.98 44.55
CA VAL A 136 -18.44 -13.73 45.84
C VAL A 136 -19.97 -13.79 45.74
N ALA A 137 -20.53 -13.86 44.53
CA ALA A 137 -21.97 -13.88 44.27
C ALA A 137 -22.54 -15.27 43.96
N SER A 138 -21.72 -16.34 44.01
CA SER A 138 -22.13 -17.74 43.79
C SER A 138 -22.30 -18.54 45.09
#